data_AF-A0A815Y0M7-F1
#
_entry.id   AF-A0A815Y0M7-F1
#
_cell.length_a   1.000
_cell.length_b   1.000
_cell.length_c   1.000
_cell.angle_alpha   90.00
_cell.angle_beta   90.00
_cell.angle_gamma   90.00
#
_symmetry.space_group_name_H-M   'P 1'
#
loop_
_entity.id
_entity.type
_entity.pdbx_description
1 polymer ?
#
loop_
_entity_poly.entity_id
_entity_poly.type
_entity_poly.pdbx_seq_one_letter_code
_entity_poly.pdbx_strand_id
1 'polypeptide(L)'
;MARAIGIDLGTAYSCVAVFQHGKVEIIPNEQGNRTTPSYVAFTNDGRLIGNAAKNQASINSNNTIFHAKRLIGCKFHDPTVQADMKHWPFKIVNDVDK
;
A
#
# COMPACT_ATOMS: atom_id res chain seq x y z
N MET A 1 -28.68 7.39 4.54
CA MET A 1 -27.78 7.37 3.35
C MET A 1 -26.37 7.04 3.80
N ALA A 2 -25.62 6.27 3.01
CA ALA A 2 -24.20 6.06 3.27
C ALA A 2 -23.45 7.39 3.13
N ARG A 3 -22.50 7.68 4.04
CA ARG A 3 -21.64 8.87 3.96
C ARG A 3 -20.47 8.57 3.02
N ALA A 4 -20.14 9.51 2.13
CA ALA A 4 -18.90 9.45 1.37
C ALA A 4 -17.70 9.60 2.32
N ILE A 5 -16.56 9.00 1.96
CA ILE A 5 -15.30 9.07 2.69
C ILE A 5 -14.21 9.66 1.79
N GLY A 6 -13.24 10.34 2.40
CA GLY A 6 -12.01 10.75 1.76
C GLY A 6 -10.91 9.74 2.08
N ILE A 7 -10.17 9.30 1.07
CA ILE A 7 -9.03 8.39 1.22
C ILE A 7 -7.80 9.06 0.62
N ASP A 8 -6.78 9.26 1.44
CA ASP A 8 -5.42 9.52 0.96
C ASP A 8 -4.72 8.18 0.76
N LEU A 9 -4.52 7.80 -0.50
CA LEU A 9 -3.76 6.62 -0.89
C LEU A 9 -2.28 7.01 -1.07
N GLY A 10 -1.52 7.08 0.02
CA GLY A 10 -0.12 7.51 0.01
C GLY A 10 0.89 6.39 -0.31
N THR A 11 2.13 6.79 -0.60
CA THR A 11 3.22 5.86 -1.02
C THR A 11 3.62 4.89 0.09
N ALA A 12 3.75 5.38 1.33
CA ALA A 12 4.17 4.59 2.49
C ALA A 12 3.04 4.31 3.48
N TYR A 13 2.11 5.25 3.63
CA TYR A 13 0.93 5.12 4.48
C TYR A 13 -0.28 5.70 3.75
N SER A 14 -1.44 5.20 4.11
CA SER A 14 -2.73 5.69 3.69
C SER A 14 -3.54 6.16 4.91
N CYS A 15 -4.50 7.05 4.66
CA CYS A 15 -5.37 7.64 5.67
C CYS A 15 -6.81 7.67 5.15
N VAL A 16 -7.79 7.54 6.04
CA VAL A 16 -9.21 7.64 5.70
C VAL A 16 -9.93 8.56 6.68
N ALA A 17 -10.78 9.42 6.13
CA ALA A 17 -11.54 10.41 6.88
C ALA A 17 -12.99 10.48 6.41
N VAL A 18 -13.87 10.91 7.31
CA VAL A 18 -15.29 11.17 7.02
C VAL A 18 -15.67 12.56 7.53
N PHE A 19 -16.49 13.29 6.78
CA PHE A 19 -17.09 14.54 7.26
C PHE A 19 -18.45 14.23 7.91
N GLN A 20 -18.58 14.48 9.21
CA GLN A 20 -19.80 14.26 9.96
C GLN A 20 -19.92 15.21 11.14
N HIS A 21 -21.16 15.54 11.52
CA HIS A 21 -21.45 16.44 12.65
C HIS A 21 -20.70 17.79 12.57
N GLY A 22 -20.58 18.33 11.35
CA GLY A 22 -19.92 19.61 11.10
C GLY A 22 -18.39 19.59 11.19
N LYS A 23 -17.74 18.42 11.26
CA LYS A 23 -16.28 18.30 11.34
C LYS A 23 -15.73 17.12 10.54
N VAL A 24 -14.43 17.15 10.26
CA VAL A 24 -13.68 16.01 9.71
C VAL A 24 -13.26 15.09 10.86
N GLU A 25 -13.49 13.79 10.70
CA GLU A 25 -13.04 12.76 11.64
C GLU A 25 -12.11 11.78 10.91
N ILE A 26 -10.89 11.61 11.43
CA ILE A 26 -9.94 10.58 10.95
C ILE A 26 -10.28 9.25 11.60
N ILE A 27 -10.50 8.23 10.80
CA ILE A 27 -10.94 6.92 11.27
C ILE A 27 -9.70 6.08 11.64
N PRO A 28 -9.54 5.64 12.91
CA PRO A 28 -8.46 4.74 13.28
C PRO A 28 -8.70 3.34 12.71
N ASN A 29 -7.63 2.61 12.40
CA ASN A 29 -7.70 1.19 12.07
C ASN A 29 -7.92 0.33 13.32
N GLU A 30 -8.00 -1.00 13.13
CA GLU A 30 -8.21 -1.99 14.20
C GLU A 30 -7.17 -1.94 15.34
N GLN A 31 -6.00 -1.33 15.10
CA GLN A 31 -4.94 -1.17 16.10
C GLN A 31 -4.94 0.22 16.75
N GLY A 32 -5.93 1.06 16.45
CA GLY A 32 -6.03 2.43 16.95
C GLY A 32 -5.20 3.47 16.18
N ASN A 33 -4.45 3.06 15.15
CA ASN A 33 -3.61 3.97 14.37
C ASN A 33 -4.45 4.75 13.35
N ARG A 34 -4.23 6.07 13.26
CA ARG A 34 -4.93 6.95 12.31
C ARG A 34 -4.39 6.94 10.89
N THR A 35 -3.26 6.27 10.67
CA THR A 35 -2.73 5.94 9.35
C THR A 35 -2.43 4.45 9.30
N THR A 36 -2.49 3.88 8.09
CA THR A 36 -2.25 2.46 7.85
C THR A 36 -1.13 2.33 6.83
N PRO A 37 -0.09 1.51 7.07
CA PRO A 37 0.97 1.29 6.08
C PRO A 37 0.39 0.85 4.73
N SER A 38 0.91 1.41 3.64
CA SER A 38 0.57 1.00 2.26
C SER A 38 1.36 -0.26 1.88
N TYR A 39 1.12 -1.33 2.63
CA TYR A 39 1.81 -2.62 2.54
C TYR A 39 0.80 -3.75 2.32
N VAL A 40 1.16 -4.68 1.45
CA VAL A 40 0.43 -5.94 1.23
C VAL A 40 1.44 -7.07 1.26
N ALA A 41 1.23 -8.08 2.09
CA ALA A 41 2.05 -9.28 2.11
C ALA A 41 1.23 -10.51 1.75
N PHE A 42 1.81 -11.38 0.93
CA PHE A 42 1.22 -12.66 0.57
C PHE A 42 1.90 -13.77 1.39
N THR A 43 1.09 -14.62 2.00
CA THR A 43 1.52 -15.77 2.80
C THR A 43 0.79 -17.03 2.31
N ASN A 44 1.16 -18.19 2.83
CA ASN A 44 0.46 -19.44 2.51
C ASN A 44 -1.00 -19.45 3.03
N ASP A 45 -1.26 -18.71 4.11
CA ASP A 45 -2.57 -18.66 4.77
C ASP A 45 -3.47 -17.53 4.25
N GLY A 46 -2.95 -16.68 3.37
CA GLY A 46 -3.73 -15.61 2.74
C GLY A 46 -2.96 -14.31 2.55
N ARG A 47 -3.67 -13.19 2.73
CA ARG A 47 -3.15 -11.85 2.45
C ARG A 47 -3.21 -10.98 3.69
N LEU A 48 -2.06 -10.45 4.09
CA LEU A 48 -1.93 -9.46 5.15
C LEU A 48 -1.90 -8.05 4.54
N ILE A 49 -2.49 -7.07 5.23
CA ILE A 49 -2.57 -5.68 4.76
C ILE A 49 -2.19 -4.75 5.94
N GLY A 50 -1.55 -3.62 5.63
CA GLY A 50 -1.30 -2.60 6.64
C GLY A 50 -0.22 -2.99 7.63
N ASN A 51 -0.51 -2.81 8.93
CA ASN A 51 0.46 -3.06 10.00
C ASN A 51 0.92 -4.53 10.02
N ALA A 52 0.00 -5.48 9.84
CA ALA A 52 0.33 -6.91 9.81
C ALA A 52 1.34 -7.23 8.69
N ALA A 53 1.13 -6.69 7.48
CA ALA A 53 2.07 -6.86 6.37
C ALA A 53 3.42 -6.19 6.65
N LYS A 54 3.42 -4.96 7.16
CA LYS A 54 4.67 -4.23 7.48
C LYS A 54 5.50 -4.95 8.54
N ASN A 55 4.88 -5.49 9.59
CA ASN A 55 5.58 -6.11 10.72
C ASN A 55 6.40 -7.34 10.34
N GLN A 56 6.00 -8.07 9.30
CA GLN A 56 6.71 -9.27 8.82
C GLN A 56 7.59 -9.02 7.59
N ALA A 57 7.73 -7.77 7.14
CA ALA A 57 8.43 -7.43 5.90
C ALA A 57 9.92 -7.85 5.88
N SER A 58 10.57 -7.93 7.04
CA SER A 58 11.96 -8.41 7.14
C SER A 58 12.08 -9.93 7.01
N ILE A 59 11.04 -10.68 7.36
CA ILE A 59 11.02 -12.15 7.37
C ILE A 59 10.55 -12.70 6.01
N ASN A 60 9.61 -12.01 5.35
CA ASN A 60 8.99 -12.41 4.09
C ASN A 60 9.12 -11.30 3.04
N SER A 61 10.32 -10.76 2.90
CA SER A 61 10.59 -9.55 2.10
C SER A 61 10.17 -9.68 0.64
N ASN A 62 10.46 -10.82 0.01
CA ASN A 62 10.18 -11.06 -1.41
C ASN A 62 8.67 -11.10 -1.73
N ASN A 63 7.81 -11.40 -0.75
CA ASN A 63 6.36 -11.46 -0.91
C ASN A 63 5.63 -10.31 -0.20
N THR A 64 6.38 -9.29 0.23
CA THR A 64 5.82 -8.11 0.90
C THR A 64 5.99 -6.89 0.02
N ILE A 65 4.87 -6.44 -0.55
CA ILE A 65 4.81 -5.35 -1.52
C ILE A 65 4.55 -4.04 -0.81
N PHE A 66 5.36 -3.03 -1.13
CA PHE A 66 5.24 -1.65 -0.66
C PHE A 66 5.65 -0.69 -1.77
N HIS A 67 5.37 0.60 -1.60
CA HIS A 67 5.67 1.65 -2.59
C HIS A 67 5.03 1.42 -3.98
N ALA A 68 3.98 0.61 -4.08
CA ALA A 68 3.28 0.36 -5.35
C ALA A 68 2.85 1.65 -6.06
N LYS A 69 2.58 2.74 -5.32
CA LYS A 69 2.27 4.07 -5.88
C LYS A 69 3.35 4.62 -6.82
N ARG A 70 4.61 4.21 -6.67
CA ARG A 70 5.72 4.59 -7.57
C ARG A 70 5.66 3.90 -8.94
N LEU A 71 4.84 2.85 -9.07
CA LEU A 71 4.70 2.05 -10.28
C LEU A 71 3.36 2.29 -11.00
N ILE A 72 2.34 2.78 -10.28
CA ILE A 72 1.00 3.00 -10.85
C ILE A 72 1.10 4.00 -12.01
N GLY A 73 0.63 3.57 -13.19
CA GLY A 73 0.63 4.38 -14.40
C GLY A 73 1.97 4.48 -15.14
N CYS A 74 3.03 3.85 -14.62
CA CYS A 74 4.34 3.81 -15.28
C CYS A 74 4.46 2.60 -16.22
N LYS A 75 5.29 2.75 -17.27
CA LYS A 75 5.69 1.63 -18.13
C LYS A 75 6.85 0.88 -17.50
N PHE A 76 6.93 -0.43 -17.74
CA PHE A 76 8.02 -1.25 -17.20
C PHE A 76 9.41 -0.69 -17.54
N HIS A 77 9.60 -0.20 -18.76
CA HIS A 77 10.88 0.33 -19.24
C HIS A 77 11.17 1.78 -18.83
N ASP A 78 10.31 2.43 -18.05
CA ASP A 78 10.58 3.80 -17.59
C ASP A 78 11.86 3.84 -16.72
N PRO A 79 12.77 4.82 -16.92
CA PRO A 79 14.03 4.87 -16.19
C PRO A 79 13.87 4.89 -14.66
N THR A 80 12.80 5.53 -14.17
CA THR A 80 12.46 5.57 -12.75
C THR A 80 12.07 4.19 -12.21
N VAL A 81 11.28 3.42 -12.96
CA VAL A 81 10.90 2.04 -12.62
C VAL A 81 12.14 1.15 -12.57
N GLN A 82 12.99 1.22 -13.59
CA GLN A 82 14.23 0.44 -13.67
C GLN A 82 15.22 0.78 -12.55
N ALA A 83 15.27 2.04 -12.12
CA ALA A 83 16.07 2.45 -10.96
C ALA A 83 15.47 1.91 -9.65
N ASP A 84 14.16 2.09 -9.44
CA ASP A 84 13.48 1.67 -8.22
C ASP A 84 13.52 0.15 -8.01
N MET A 85 13.41 -0.63 -9.09
CA MET A 85 13.51 -2.10 -9.08
C MET A 85 14.78 -2.63 -8.41
N LYS A 86 15.88 -1.86 -8.44
CA LYS A 86 17.16 -2.25 -7.81
C LYS A 86 17.14 -2.18 -6.29
N HIS A 87 16.14 -1.50 -5.72
CA HIS A 87 16.04 -1.22 -4.29
C HIS A 87 14.97 -2.05 -3.58
N TRP A 88 14.21 -2.88 -4.32
CA TRP A 88 13.14 -3.68 -3.75
C TRP A 88 13.47 -5.17 -3.73
N PRO A 89 13.05 -5.89 -2.67
CA PRO A 89 13.29 -7.33 -2.55
C PRO A 89 12.34 -8.16 -3.41
N PHE A 90 11.18 -7.61 -3.79
CA PHE A 90 10.19 -8.28 -4.61
C PHE A 90 10.47 -8.08 -6.11
N LYS A 91 10.09 -9.08 -6.91
CA LYS A 91 10.29 -9.06 -8.36
C LYS A 91 9.19 -8.25 -9.05
N ILE A 92 9.59 -7.37 -9.97
CA ILE A 92 8.70 -6.71 -10.91
C ILE A 92 8.93 -7.34 -12.29
N VAL A 93 7.85 -7.69 -12.97
CA VAL A 93 7.88 -8.38 -14.28
C VAL A 93 7.19 -7.52 -15.33
N ASN A 94 7.68 -7.60 -16.56
CA ASN A 94 7.00 -7.04 -17.71
C ASN A 94 5.95 -8.04 -18.18
N ASP A 95 4.68 -7.70 -18.05
CA ASP A 95 3.58 -8.50 -18.60
C ASP A 95 3.39 -8.09 -20.07
N VAL A 96 3.97 -8.87 -20.98
CA VAL A 96 3.94 -8.61 -22.44
C VAL A 96 2.60 -8.98 -23.08
N ASP A 97 1.74 -9.67 -22.34
CA ASP A 97 0.40 -10.08 -22.77
C ASP A 97 -0.67 -9.00 -22.47
N LYS A 98 -0.23 -7.80 -22.05
CA LYS A 98 -1.06 -6.60 -21.86
C LYS A 98 -0.43 -5.34 -22.44
#